data_AF-W2SJL4-F1
#
_entry.id   AF-W2SJL4-F1
#
_cell.length_a   1.000
_cell.length_b   1.000
_cell.length_c   1.000
_cell.angle_alpha   90.00
_cell.angle_beta   90.00
_cell.angle_gamma   90.00
#
_symmetry.space_group_name_H-M   'P 1'
#
loop_
_entity.id
_entity.type
_entity.pdbx_description
1 polymer ?
#
loop_
_entity_poly.entity_id
_entity_poly.type
_entity_poly.pdbx_seq_one_letter_code
_entity_poly.pdbx_strand_id
1 'polypeptide(L)'
;MNRTLLQGVRVIELAGLAPVPHCGMVLADFGATVTLIEKPNDGIIEQRMADKKTVEGLDLKSVEDCAKLRQLCKKSDVLLDPYRPGVLEKMGLDPVNLLEENKGLVVCRLTGYGQTGPLAQEAGHDINYVAITGLLPTISGHSCQRPWPPVNLLADFAGGGLTAAFGIVAALLKREKNGGHGCIIDCSMSEGLSYLGSFVRRYHDIAHLWTEPYAAFSGDCPIYR
;
A
#
# COMPACT_ATOMS: atom_id res chain seq x y z
N MET A 1 1.98 -22.23 1.95
CA MET A 1 1.13 -21.49 1.00
C MET A 1 1.47 -21.95 -0.40
N ASN A 2 0.48 -22.09 -1.28
CA ASN A 2 0.70 -22.47 -2.67
C ASN A 2 1.38 -21.29 -3.39
N ARG A 3 2.70 -21.38 -3.61
CA ARG A 3 3.54 -20.26 -4.10
C ARG A 3 3.32 -19.94 -5.60
N THR A 4 2.29 -20.50 -6.22
CA THR A 4 2.03 -20.40 -7.67
C THR A 4 0.72 -19.67 -7.99
N LEU A 5 0.01 -19.13 -6.99
CA LEU A 5 -1.30 -18.50 -7.20
C LEU A 5 -1.23 -17.27 -8.12
N LEU A 6 -0.09 -16.58 -8.16
CA LEU A 6 0.17 -15.44 -9.05
C LEU A 6 1.23 -15.76 -10.11
N GLN A 7 1.49 -17.04 -10.40
CA GLN A 7 2.44 -17.41 -11.43
C GLN A 7 2.02 -16.82 -12.79
N GLY A 8 2.96 -16.13 -13.44
CA GLY A 8 2.73 -15.44 -14.72
C GLY A 8 2.32 -13.97 -14.59
N VAL A 9 1.99 -13.50 -13.38
CA VAL A 9 1.72 -12.07 -13.12
C VAL A 9 3.06 -11.33 -13.03
N ARG A 10 3.21 -10.26 -13.82
CA ARG A 10 4.39 -9.39 -13.82
C ARG A 10 4.08 -8.06 -13.15
N VAL A 11 4.84 -7.73 -12.12
CA VAL A 11 4.66 -6.53 -11.29
C VAL A 11 5.89 -5.65 -11.41
N ILE A 12 5.66 -4.38 -11.73
CA ILE A 12 6.66 -3.32 -11.58
C ILE A 12 6.41 -2.62 -10.25
N GLU A 13 7.43 -2.56 -9.41
CA GLU A 13 7.39 -1.88 -8.12
C GLU A 13 8.33 -0.67 -8.19
N LEU A 14 7.81 0.54 -8.01
CA LEU A 14 8.68 1.71 -7.85
C LEU A 14 9.15 1.79 -6.41
N ALA A 15 10.44 2.07 -6.21
CA ALA A 15 11.03 2.16 -4.88
C ALA A 15 10.26 3.15 -3.98
N GLY A 16 9.84 2.63 -2.83
CA GLY A 16 9.10 3.37 -1.82
C GLY A 16 9.39 2.82 -0.43
N LEU A 17 8.77 3.42 0.58
CA LEU A 17 8.89 2.96 1.97
C LEU A 17 7.85 1.90 2.29
N ALA A 18 8.12 1.16 3.37
CA ALA A 18 7.24 0.27 4.14
C ALA A 18 6.02 -0.36 3.41
N PRO A 19 4.89 0.35 3.17
CA PRO A 19 3.69 -0.24 2.56
C PRO A 19 3.90 -0.84 1.17
N VAL A 20 4.64 -0.16 0.28
CA VAL A 20 4.83 -0.64 -1.11
C VAL A 20 5.79 -1.84 -1.18
N PRO A 21 6.98 -1.81 -0.55
CA PRO A 21 7.83 -2.99 -0.46
C PRO A 21 7.13 -4.20 0.16
N HIS A 22 6.30 -3.98 1.18
CA HIS A 22 5.47 -5.03 1.78
C HIS A 22 4.45 -5.59 0.79
N CYS A 23 3.72 -4.72 0.06
CA CYS A 23 2.78 -5.14 -0.98
C CYS A 23 3.46 -6.02 -2.05
N GLY A 24 4.57 -5.54 -2.61
CA GLY A 24 5.31 -6.30 -3.63
C GLY A 24 5.93 -7.59 -3.09
N MET A 25 6.38 -7.61 -1.83
CA MET A 25 6.84 -8.83 -1.16
C MET A 25 5.71 -9.86 -1.05
N VAL A 26 4.52 -9.45 -0.63
CA VAL A 26 3.33 -10.32 -0.60
C VAL A 26 3.05 -10.88 -1.99
N LEU A 27 3.00 -10.05 -3.03
CA LEU A 27 2.75 -10.53 -4.40
C LEU A 27 3.83 -11.53 -4.87
N ALA A 28 5.10 -11.26 -4.60
CA ALA A 28 6.21 -12.17 -4.91
C ALA A 28 6.10 -13.50 -4.15
N ASP A 29 5.72 -13.47 -2.86
CA ASP A 29 5.52 -14.65 -2.03
C ASP A 29 4.42 -15.58 -2.55
N PHE A 30 3.42 -15.01 -3.23
CA PHE A 30 2.34 -15.73 -3.89
C PHE A 30 2.63 -16.11 -5.35
N GLY A 31 3.83 -15.79 -5.86
CA GLY A 31 4.35 -16.31 -7.14
C GLY A 31 4.41 -15.30 -8.29
N ALA A 32 4.12 -14.02 -8.05
CA ALA A 32 4.30 -12.99 -9.07
C ALA A 32 5.79 -12.73 -9.33
N THR A 33 6.14 -12.39 -10.57
CA THR A 33 7.48 -11.87 -10.89
C THR A 33 7.48 -10.38 -10.62
N VAL A 34 8.22 -9.95 -9.60
CA VAL A 34 8.28 -8.53 -9.19
C VAL A 34 9.64 -7.95 -9.56
N THR A 35 9.62 -6.88 -10.35
CA THR A 35 10.79 -6.06 -10.66
C THR A 35 10.72 -4.76 -9.88
N LEU A 36 11.62 -4.59 -8.92
CA LEU A 36 11.83 -3.35 -8.18
C LEU A 36 12.67 -2.39 -9.02
N ILE A 37 12.13 -1.20 -9.27
CA ILE A 37 12.80 -0.09 -9.91
C ILE A 37 13.36 0.82 -8.83
N GLU A 38 14.68 0.90 -8.74
CA GLU A 38 15.36 1.79 -7.82
C GLU A 38 16.50 2.53 -8.51
N LYS A 39 16.89 3.67 -7.94
CA LYS A 39 18.07 4.38 -8.44
C LYS A 39 19.34 3.70 -7.88
N PRO A 40 20.30 3.31 -8.74
CA PRO A 40 21.56 2.73 -8.28
C PRO A 40 22.28 3.65 -7.28
N ASN A 41 22.75 3.09 -6.18
CA ASN A 41 23.52 3.78 -5.14
C ASN A 41 22.81 4.96 -4.46
N ASP A 42 21.47 5.03 -4.53
CA ASP A 42 20.73 6.12 -3.88
C ASP A 42 20.84 6.02 -2.35
N GLY A 43 20.90 4.82 -1.77
CA GLY A 43 21.16 4.59 -0.34
C GLY A 43 20.09 5.14 0.62
N ILE A 44 19.05 5.80 0.08
CA ILE A 44 17.99 6.47 0.84
C ILE A 44 16.96 5.47 1.40
N ILE A 45 16.72 4.36 0.70
CA ILE A 45 15.69 3.38 1.07
C ILE A 45 16.31 2.00 1.21
N GLU A 46 16.21 1.44 2.41
CA GLU A 46 16.69 0.08 2.68
C GLU A 46 15.68 -0.96 2.20
N GLN A 47 16.01 -1.69 1.12
CA GLN A 47 15.11 -2.63 0.46
C GLN A 47 15.18 -4.05 1.08
N ARG A 48 15.02 -4.16 2.40
CA ARG A 48 15.07 -5.46 3.11
C ARG A 48 13.96 -6.44 2.71
N MET A 49 12.94 -5.99 1.98
CA MET A 49 11.83 -6.82 1.50
C MET A 49 11.98 -7.20 0.02
N ALA A 50 13.21 -7.14 -0.54
CA ALA A 50 13.48 -7.41 -1.95
C ALA A 50 14.02 -8.83 -2.25
N ASP A 51 14.15 -9.72 -1.27
CA ASP A 51 14.79 -11.04 -1.42
C ASP A 51 14.27 -11.90 -2.59
N LYS A 52 13.00 -11.75 -2.98
CA LYS A 52 12.37 -12.49 -4.10
C LYS A 52 12.07 -11.61 -5.32
N LYS A 53 12.61 -10.40 -5.35
CA LYS A 53 12.40 -9.42 -6.41
C LYS A 53 13.66 -9.34 -7.26
N THR A 54 13.49 -9.03 -8.54
CA THR A 54 14.61 -8.58 -9.37
C THR A 54 14.74 -7.07 -9.22
N VAL A 55 15.96 -6.56 -9.08
CA VAL A 55 16.22 -5.14 -8.94
C VAL A 55 16.74 -4.59 -10.28
N GLU A 56 16.13 -3.54 -10.78
CA GLU A 56 16.53 -2.84 -12.00
C GLU A 56 16.83 -1.37 -11.69
N GLY A 57 18.03 -0.94 -12.07
CA GLY A 57 18.55 0.39 -11.79
C GLY A 57 18.09 1.43 -12.81
N LEU A 58 17.12 2.27 -12.47
CA LEU A 58 16.65 3.38 -13.32
C LEU A 58 16.58 4.69 -12.52
N ASP A 59 17.10 5.78 -13.09
CA ASP A 59 16.94 7.13 -12.53
C ASP A 59 15.68 7.78 -13.09
N LEU A 60 14.59 7.80 -12.31
CA LEU A 60 13.30 8.37 -12.72
C LEU A 60 13.30 9.91 -12.84
N LYS A 61 14.46 10.56 -12.72
CA LYS A 61 14.68 11.95 -13.15
C LYS A 61 15.11 12.06 -14.62
N SER A 62 15.61 10.99 -15.22
CA SER A 62 15.99 10.92 -16.64
C SER A 62 14.77 10.57 -17.50
N VAL A 63 14.60 11.34 -18.59
CA VAL A 63 13.54 11.10 -19.57
C VAL A 63 13.73 9.74 -20.25
N GLU A 64 14.98 9.35 -20.51
CA GLU A 64 15.35 8.08 -21.12
C GLU A 64 14.96 6.89 -20.22
N ASP A 65 15.22 6.98 -18.92
CA ASP A 65 14.88 5.93 -17.96
C ASP A 65 13.38 5.86 -17.69
N CYS A 66 12.67 7.00 -17.64
CA CYS A 66 11.20 7.01 -17.66
C CYS A 66 10.63 6.34 -18.92
N ALA A 67 11.25 6.56 -20.09
CA ALA A 67 10.83 5.89 -21.32
C ALA A 67 11.06 4.38 -21.26
N LYS A 68 12.16 3.90 -20.66
CA LYS A 68 12.39 2.46 -20.43
C LYS A 68 11.32 1.87 -19.49
N LEU A 69 11.06 2.53 -18.37
CA LEU A 69 10.02 2.12 -17.43
C LEU A 69 8.64 2.02 -18.11
N ARG A 70 8.29 2.99 -18.95
CA ARG A 70 7.06 2.96 -19.77
C ARG A 70 7.01 1.72 -20.68
N GLN A 71 8.13 1.31 -21.28
CA GLN A 71 8.18 0.05 -22.07
C GLN A 71 8.02 -1.20 -21.21
N LEU A 72 8.53 -1.20 -19.97
CA LEU A 72 8.29 -2.29 -19.01
C LEU A 72 6.81 -2.39 -18.64
N CYS A 73 6.15 -1.26 -18.38
CA CYS A 73 4.72 -1.20 -18.08
C CYS A 73 3.84 -1.77 -19.22
N LYS A 74 4.24 -1.63 -20.49
CA LYS A 74 3.53 -2.25 -21.63
C LYS A 74 3.47 -3.78 -21.57
N LYS A 75 4.43 -4.38 -20.87
CA LYS A 75 4.58 -5.82 -20.71
C LYS A 75 4.36 -6.22 -19.26
N SER A 76 3.63 -5.45 -18.48
CA SER A 76 3.39 -5.78 -17.08
C SER A 76 1.90 -5.83 -16.79
N ASP A 77 1.55 -6.55 -15.74
CA ASP A 77 0.18 -6.69 -15.26
C ASP A 77 -0.14 -5.63 -14.21
N VAL A 78 0.86 -5.26 -13.40
CA VAL A 78 0.70 -4.36 -12.27
C VAL A 78 1.85 -3.34 -12.22
N LEU A 79 1.52 -2.09 -11.88
CA LEU A 79 2.47 -1.05 -11.46
C LEU A 79 2.12 -0.62 -10.02
N LEU A 80 3.08 -0.66 -9.10
CA LEU A 80 2.96 -0.10 -7.75
C LEU A 80 3.58 1.30 -7.71
N ASP A 81 2.74 2.31 -7.49
CA ASP A 81 3.12 3.72 -7.38
C ASP A 81 3.07 4.16 -5.90
N PRO A 82 4.22 4.39 -5.23
CA PRO A 82 4.29 4.87 -3.85
C PRO A 82 4.11 6.38 -3.73
N TYR A 83 4.02 7.11 -4.83
CA TYR A 83 4.20 8.55 -4.80
C TYR A 83 2.92 9.32 -4.51
N ARG A 84 3.10 10.51 -3.91
CA ARG A 84 2.03 11.49 -3.71
C ARG A 84 1.37 11.90 -5.05
N PRO A 85 0.11 12.35 -5.01
CA PRO A 85 -0.61 12.74 -6.21
C PRO A 85 0.16 13.77 -7.04
N GLY A 86 0.27 13.51 -8.34
CA GLY A 86 0.94 14.37 -9.32
C GLY A 86 2.43 14.09 -9.52
N VAL A 87 3.07 13.25 -8.71
CA VAL A 87 4.51 12.95 -8.87
C VAL A 87 4.76 12.06 -10.08
N LEU A 88 4.00 10.98 -10.23
CA LEU A 88 4.14 10.05 -11.35
C LEU A 88 3.83 10.72 -12.69
N GLU A 89 2.84 11.61 -12.70
CA GLU A 89 2.45 12.44 -13.83
C GLU A 89 3.57 13.40 -14.24
N LYS A 90 4.23 14.06 -13.28
CA LYS A 90 5.40 14.93 -13.53
C LYS A 90 6.60 14.17 -14.11
N MET A 91 6.69 12.86 -13.85
CA MET A 91 7.71 11.97 -14.44
C MET A 91 7.35 11.51 -15.86
N GLY A 92 6.19 11.91 -16.40
CA GLY A 92 5.70 11.49 -17.71
C GLY A 92 5.09 10.09 -17.73
N LEU A 93 4.75 9.55 -16.56
CA LEU A 93 4.22 8.21 -16.34
C LEU A 93 2.75 8.24 -15.87
N ASP A 94 1.98 9.20 -16.41
CA ASP A 94 0.57 9.36 -16.07
C ASP A 94 -0.21 8.03 -16.18
N PRO A 95 -0.92 7.60 -15.11
CA PRO A 95 -1.64 6.32 -15.12
C PRO A 95 -2.65 6.16 -16.25
N VAL A 96 -3.35 7.23 -16.65
CA VAL A 96 -4.34 7.19 -17.73
C VAL A 96 -3.64 6.90 -19.05
N ASN A 97 -2.54 7.61 -19.33
CA ASN A 97 -1.75 7.39 -20.54
C ASN A 97 -1.14 5.97 -20.57
N LEU A 98 -0.67 5.46 -19.42
CA LEU A 98 -0.16 4.09 -19.32
C LEU A 98 -1.24 3.05 -19.64
N LEU A 99 -2.49 3.28 -19.23
CA LEU A 99 -3.63 2.43 -19.55
C LEU A 99 -4.01 2.47 -21.04
N GLU A 100 -3.79 3.60 -21.74
CA GLU A 100 -4.01 3.66 -23.19
C GLU A 100 -3.02 2.78 -23.95
N GLU A 101 -1.77 2.71 -23.50
CA GLU A 101 -0.72 1.86 -24.08
C GLU A 101 -0.82 0.40 -23.66
N ASN A 102 -1.30 0.14 -22.45
CA ASN A 102 -1.57 -1.19 -21.93
C ASN A 102 -2.92 -1.22 -21.23
N LYS A 103 -3.96 -1.54 -22.01
CA LYS A 103 -5.34 -1.61 -21.52
C LYS A 103 -5.55 -2.62 -20.40
N GLY A 104 -4.65 -3.60 -20.24
CA GLY A 104 -4.70 -4.61 -19.18
C GLY A 104 -3.93 -4.25 -17.91
N LEU A 105 -3.27 -3.09 -17.87
CA LEU A 105 -2.45 -2.68 -16.72
C LEU A 105 -3.32 -2.33 -15.52
N VAL A 106 -2.94 -2.85 -14.36
CA VAL A 106 -3.45 -2.40 -13.06
C VAL A 106 -2.43 -1.44 -12.45
N VAL A 107 -2.80 -0.18 -12.24
CA VAL A 107 -1.94 0.79 -11.55
C VAL A 107 -2.45 0.95 -10.12
N CYS A 108 -1.70 0.46 -9.14
CA CYS A 108 -2.02 0.62 -7.73
C CYS A 108 -1.24 1.81 -7.17
N ARG A 109 -1.95 2.89 -6.85
CA ARG A 109 -1.38 4.06 -6.18
C ARG A 109 -1.55 3.87 -4.68
N LEU A 110 -0.44 3.73 -3.96
CA LEU A 110 -0.44 3.42 -2.53
C LEU A 110 0.17 4.58 -1.74
N THR A 111 -0.68 5.41 -1.13
CA THR A 111 -0.29 6.62 -0.40
C THR A 111 -0.84 6.67 1.01
N GLY A 112 -0.41 7.64 1.82
CA GLY A 112 -0.90 7.78 3.19
C GLY A 112 -2.39 8.09 3.31
N TYR A 113 -2.85 9.08 2.54
CA TYR A 113 -4.17 9.68 2.69
C TYR A 113 -5.04 9.60 1.41
N GLY A 114 -4.59 8.86 0.39
CA GLY A 114 -5.27 8.72 -0.90
C GLY A 114 -4.77 9.70 -1.95
N GLN A 115 -5.29 9.59 -3.17
CA GLN A 115 -4.94 10.48 -4.28
C GLN A 115 -5.75 11.78 -4.31
N THR A 116 -6.80 11.87 -3.47
CA THR A 116 -7.74 13.00 -3.43
C THR A 116 -8.06 13.41 -1.99
N GLY A 117 -8.73 14.55 -1.82
CA GLY A 117 -9.11 15.08 -0.51
C GLY A 117 -8.06 16.02 0.11
N PRO A 118 -8.39 16.61 1.27
CA PRO A 118 -7.62 17.72 1.85
C PRO A 118 -6.22 17.33 2.32
N LEU A 119 -5.99 16.04 2.63
CA LEU A 119 -4.71 15.53 3.13
C LEU A 119 -3.88 14.82 2.05
N ALA A 120 -4.33 14.80 0.79
CA ALA A 120 -3.68 14.02 -0.27
C ALA A 120 -2.21 14.40 -0.51
N GLN A 121 -1.85 15.66 -0.25
CA GLN A 121 -0.49 16.17 -0.41
C GLN A 121 0.37 16.07 0.87
N GLU A 122 -0.23 15.66 2.00
CA GLU A 122 0.45 15.61 3.28
C GLU A 122 1.38 14.39 3.39
N ALA A 123 2.49 14.58 4.10
CA ALA A 123 3.34 13.48 4.54
C ALA A 123 2.78 12.84 5.82
N GLY A 124 3.08 11.58 6.04
CA GLY A 124 2.73 10.89 7.27
C GLY A 124 3.57 9.66 7.48
N HIS A 125 3.47 9.12 8.68
CA HIS A 125 3.95 7.81 9.06
C HIS A 125 2.80 7.01 9.65
N ASP A 126 3.01 5.71 9.85
CA ASP A 126 2.03 4.77 10.38
C ASP A 126 1.16 5.38 11.50
N ILE A 127 1.79 5.96 12.53
CA ILE A 127 1.09 6.55 13.68
C ILE A 127 0.13 7.69 13.30
N ASN A 128 0.44 8.50 12.27
CA ASN A 128 -0.44 9.57 11.81
C ASN A 128 -1.72 8.99 11.19
N TYR A 129 -1.55 7.94 10.38
CA TYR A 129 -2.67 7.23 9.75
C TYR A 129 -3.52 6.50 10.80
N VAL A 130 -2.89 5.86 11.78
CA VAL A 130 -3.60 5.25 12.92
C VAL A 130 -4.37 6.32 13.71
N ALA A 131 -3.76 7.47 13.98
CA ALA A 131 -4.42 8.55 14.72
C ALA A 131 -5.67 9.08 14.02
N ILE A 132 -5.59 9.39 12.72
CA ILE A 132 -6.74 9.95 11.98
C ILE A 132 -7.90 8.93 11.85
N THR A 133 -7.60 7.64 11.93
CA THR A 133 -8.65 6.61 11.97
C THR A 133 -9.39 6.55 13.31
N GLY A 134 -8.93 7.25 14.35
CA GLY A 134 -9.51 7.15 15.69
C GLY A 134 -9.27 5.79 16.38
N LEU A 135 -8.39 4.95 15.81
CA LEU A 135 -8.03 3.64 16.39
C LEU A 135 -6.81 3.73 17.30
N LEU A 136 -6.08 4.85 17.34
CA LEU A 136 -4.93 4.98 18.23
C LEU A 136 -5.25 4.72 19.73
N PRO A 137 -6.39 5.19 20.28
CA PRO A 137 -6.75 4.87 21.67
C PRO A 137 -6.89 3.38 21.95
N THR A 138 -7.24 2.56 20.96
CA THR A 138 -7.49 1.12 21.16
C THR A 138 -6.23 0.31 21.44
N ILE A 139 -5.06 0.93 21.29
CA ILE A 139 -3.74 0.35 21.52
C ILE A 139 -2.87 1.17 22.47
N SER A 140 -3.13 2.47 22.61
CA SER A 140 -2.35 3.35 23.48
C SER A 140 -2.89 3.46 24.90
N GLY A 141 -4.12 2.99 25.14
CA GLY A 141 -4.82 3.23 26.40
C GLY A 141 -5.28 4.69 26.55
N HIS A 142 -6.01 4.98 27.63
CA HIS A 142 -6.52 6.32 27.94
C HIS A 142 -5.44 7.25 28.51
N SER A 143 -4.39 6.72 29.15
CA SER A 143 -3.30 7.51 29.70
C SER A 143 -2.23 7.79 28.64
N CYS A 144 -2.43 8.83 27.85
CA CYS A 144 -1.50 9.27 26.77
C CYS A 144 -0.17 9.87 27.27
N GLN A 145 0.44 9.38 28.37
CA GLN A 145 1.73 9.91 28.81
C GLN A 145 2.84 9.64 27.78
N ARG A 146 2.73 8.52 27.04
CA ARG A 146 3.50 8.24 25.83
C ARG A 146 2.82 7.10 25.05
N PRO A 147 2.08 7.34 23.95
CA PRO A 147 1.59 6.25 23.14
C PRO A 147 2.81 5.47 22.63
N TRP A 148 2.86 4.17 22.92
CA TRP A 148 3.76 3.28 22.20
C TRP A 148 3.08 3.03 20.86
N PRO A 149 3.55 3.65 19.76
CA PRO A 149 2.96 3.34 18.48
C PRO A 149 3.13 1.83 18.25
N PRO A 150 2.15 1.20 17.58
CA PRO A 150 2.44 -0.10 17.03
C PRO A 150 3.67 0.08 16.11
N VAL A 151 4.45 -0.98 15.94
CA VAL A 151 5.34 -1.04 14.77
C VAL A 151 4.45 -0.79 13.52
N ASN A 152 5.02 -0.45 12.36
CA ASN A 152 4.32 -0.15 11.08
C ASN A 152 3.29 -1.20 10.58
N LEU A 153 2.94 -2.18 11.40
CA LEU A 153 1.98 -3.24 11.23
C LEU A 153 0.55 -2.76 10.93
N LEU A 154 0.04 -1.72 11.61
CA LEU A 154 -1.38 -1.38 11.48
C LEU A 154 -1.70 -0.64 10.19
N ALA A 155 -1.13 0.55 9.99
CA ALA A 155 -1.48 1.36 8.84
C ALA A 155 -0.64 1.01 7.62
N ASP A 156 0.68 0.92 7.73
CA ASP A 156 1.53 0.67 6.56
C ASP A 156 1.36 -0.76 6.03
N PHE A 157 1.39 -1.79 6.90
CA PHE A 157 1.33 -3.17 6.43
C PHE A 157 -0.08 -3.72 6.30
N ALA A 158 -0.93 -3.64 7.32
CA ALA A 158 -2.29 -4.18 7.25
C ALA A 158 -3.21 -3.25 6.43
N GLY A 159 -3.28 -1.97 6.79
CA GLY A 159 -4.10 -0.97 6.10
C GLY A 159 -3.61 -0.65 4.69
N GLY A 160 -2.30 -0.58 4.48
CA GLY A 160 -1.68 -0.26 3.21
C GLY A 160 -1.36 -1.52 2.41
N GLY A 161 -0.22 -2.13 2.68
CA GLY A 161 0.38 -3.15 1.81
C GLY A 161 -0.49 -4.39 1.57
N LEU A 162 -1.11 -4.96 2.61
CA LEU A 162 -1.97 -6.14 2.47
C LEU A 162 -3.31 -5.80 1.79
N THR A 163 -3.90 -4.66 2.14
CA THR A 163 -5.15 -4.19 1.50
C THR A 163 -4.92 -3.86 0.02
N ALA A 164 -3.78 -3.25 -0.32
CA ALA A 164 -3.37 -3.00 -1.70
C ALA A 164 -3.14 -4.32 -2.46
N ALA A 165 -2.42 -5.28 -1.88
CA ALA A 165 -2.23 -6.60 -2.49
C ALA A 165 -3.57 -7.31 -2.76
N PHE A 166 -4.51 -7.25 -1.81
CA PHE A 166 -5.87 -7.77 -1.99
C PHE A 166 -6.61 -7.05 -3.13
N GLY A 167 -6.54 -5.71 -3.16
CA GLY A 167 -7.13 -4.89 -4.23
C GLY A 167 -6.57 -5.24 -5.61
N ILE A 168 -5.27 -5.48 -5.72
CA ILE A 168 -4.60 -5.89 -6.95
C ILE A 168 -5.11 -7.26 -7.41
N VAL A 169 -5.17 -8.25 -6.52
CA VAL A 169 -5.71 -9.58 -6.88
C VAL A 169 -7.16 -9.48 -7.31
N ALA A 170 -7.97 -8.67 -6.63
CA ALA A 170 -9.37 -8.42 -7.02
C ALA A 170 -9.48 -7.73 -8.40
N ALA A 171 -8.59 -6.78 -8.69
CA ALA A 171 -8.53 -6.11 -9.99
C ALA A 171 -8.11 -7.08 -11.11
N LEU A 172 -7.10 -7.93 -10.88
CA LEU A 172 -6.70 -8.97 -11.82
C LEU A 172 -7.83 -9.98 -12.05
N LEU A 173 -8.56 -10.40 -11.01
CA LEU A 173 -9.72 -11.27 -11.15
C LEU A 173 -10.85 -10.59 -11.96
N LYS A 174 -11.09 -9.30 -11.73
CA LYS A 174 -12.07 -8.52 -12.50
C LYS A 174 -11.64 -8.39 -13.97
N ARG A 175 -10.34 -8.23 -14.23
CA ARG A 175 -9.74 -8.14 -15.56
C ARG A 175 -10.08 -9.36 -16.42
N GLU A 176 -10.05 -10.55 -15.83
CA GLU A 176 -10.46 -11.79 -16.51
C GLU A 176 -11.94 -11.81 -16.92
N LYS A 177 -12.78 -11.03 -16.24
CA LYS A 177 -14.24 -11.00 -16.47
C LYS A 177 -14.72 -9.83 -17.33
N ASN A 178 -13.91 -8.79 -17.52
CA ASN A 178 -14.29 -7.56 -18.22
C ASN A 178 -13.60 -7.40 -19.59
N GLY A 179 -13.19 -8.51 -20.20
CA GLY A 179 -12.53 -8.51 -21.51
C GLY A 179 -11.08 -8.04 -21.45
N GLY A 180 -10.39 -8.22 -20.33
CA GLY A 180 -8.96 -7.95 -20.19
C GLY A 180 -8.60 -6.52 -19.81
N HIS A 181 -9.57 -5.70 -19.38
CA HIS A 181 -9.31 -4.29 -19.03
C HIS A 181 -8.86 -4.15 -17.57
N GLY A 182 -7.70 -3.55 -17.37
CA GLY A 182 -7.16 -3.17 -16.07
C GLY A 182 -7.86 -1.94 -15.49
N CYS A 183 -7.28 -1.37 -14.44
CA CYS A 183 -7.81 -0.20 -13.76
C CYS A 183 -6.75 0.51 -12.92
N ILE A 184 -7.05 1.74 -12.52
CA ILE A 184 -6.30 2.46 -11.49
C ILE A 184 -6.98 2.18 -10.15
N ILE A 185 -6.19 1.77 -9.16
CA ILE A 185 -6.62 1.58 -7.77
C ILE A 185 -5.99 2.70 -6.94
N ASP A 186 -6.82 3.44 -6.22
CA ASP A 186 -6.38 4.35 -5.16
C ASP A 186 -6.49 3.61 -3.83
N CYS A 187 -5.34 3.30 -3.22
CA CYS A 187 -5.27 2.69 -1.90
C CYS A 187 -4.56 3.63 -0.96
N SER A 188 -5.17 3.86 0.21
CA SER A 188 -4.55 4.65 1.25
C SER A 188 -4.38 3.90 2.56
N MET A 189 -3.27 4.15 3.26
CA MET A 189 -3.04 3.60 4.60
C MET A 189 -4.19 3.98 5.55
N SER A 190 -4.67 5.23 5.51
CA SER A 190 -5.76 5.69 6.38
C SER A 190 -7.10 5.03 6.07
N GLU A 191 -7.48 4.86 4.80
CA GLU A 191 -8.77 4.25 4.45
C GLU A 191 -8.73 2.74 4.65
N GLY A 192 -7.63 2.08 4.28
CA GLY A 192 -7.48 0.64 4.48
C GLY A 192 -7.49 0.28 5.97
N LEU A 193 -6.80 1.04 6.82
CA LEU A 193 -6.91 0.85 8.27
C LEU A 193 -8.31 1.19 8.78
N SER A 194 -8.98 2.18 8.19
CA SER A 194 -10.38 2.49 8.53
C SER A 194 -11.32 1.34 8.23
N TYR A 195 -11.10 0.66 7.10
CA TYR A 195 -11.84 -0.53 6.70
C TYR A 195 -11.58 -1.70 7.65
N LEU A 196 -10.32 -1.96 8.02
CA LEU A 196 -9.96 -3.01 8.99
C LEU A 196 -10.58 -2.76 10.37
N GLY A 197 -10.57 -1.52 10.84
CA GLY A 197 -11.18 -1.12 12.12
C GLY A 197 -12.71 -1.04 12.10
N SER A 198 -13.37 -1.46 11.02
CA SER A 198 -14.81 -1.24 10.85
C SER A 198 -15.66 -2.03 11.86
N PHE A 199 -15.19 -3.19 12.35
CA PHE A 199 -15.83 -3.88 13.46
C PHE A 199 -15.77 -3.03 14.73
N VAL A 200 -14.57 -2.60 15.12
CA VAL A 200 -14.36 -1.77 16.31
C VAL A 200 -15.23 -0.51 16.27
N ARG A 201 -15.20 0.23 15.16
CA ARG A 201 -15.99 1.47 15.02
C ARG A 201 -17.50 1.26 15.05
N ARG A 202 -18.00 0.15 14.49
CA ARG A 202 -19.44 -0.13 14.50
C ARG A 202 -19.99 -0.35 15.91
N TYR A 203 -19.13 -0.69 16.86
CA TYR A 203 -19.47 -0.95 18.26
C TYR A 203 -19.14 0.24 19.18
N HIS A 204 -18.92 1.45 18.63
CA HIS A 204 -18.61 2.66 19.41
C HIS A 204 -19.71 3.09 20.39
N ASP A 205 -20.94 2.65 20.16
CA ASP A 205 -22.12 2.94 20.98
C ASP A 205 -22.26 2.01 22.20
N ILE A 206 -21.44 0.96 22.28
CA ILE A 206 -21.47 0.00 23.38
C ILE A 206 -20.47 0.40 24.47
N ALA A 207 -20.96 1.07 25.52
CA ALA A 207 -20.14 1.66 26.58
C ALA A 207 -19.13 0.67 27.22
N HIS A 208 -19.55 -0.56 27.56
CA HIS A 208 -18.65 -1.55 28.19
C HIS A 208 -17.48 -2.00 27.30
N LEU A 209 -17.52 -1.72 26.00
CA LEU A 209 -16.42 -2.01 25.08
C LEU A 209 -15.42 -0.84 24.97
N TRP A 210 -15.76 0.35 25.46
CA TRP A 210 -14.95 1.56 25.27
C TRP A 210 -14.57 2.29 26.55
N THR A 211 -15.52 2.49 27.47
CA THR A 211 -15.37 3.45 28.57
C THR A 211 -15.22 2.81 29.94
N GLU A 212 -15.60 1.54 30.09
CA GLU A 212 -15.44 0.81 31.36
C GLU A 212 -13.99 0.36 31.60
N PRO A 213 -13.55 0.20 32.85
CA PRO A 213 -12.23 -0.35 33.15
C PRO A 213 -12.01 -1.71 32.46
N TYR A 214 -10.87 -1.86 31.78
CA TYR A 214 -10.52 -3.06 31.00
C TYR A 214 -11.44 -3.34 29.80
N ALA A 215 -12.16 -2.31 29.32
CA ALA A 215 -12.93 -2.36 28.08
C ALA A 215 -12.09 -2.87 26.90
N ALA A 216 -12.68 -3.74 26.07
CA ALA A 216 -11.97 -4.45 25.02
C ALA A 216 -11.30 -3.55 23.97
N PHE A 217 -11.85 -2.35 23.71
CA PHE A 217 -11.32 -1.38 22.74
C PHE A 217 -10.71 -0.15 23.38
N SER A 218 -10.56 -0.13 24.71
CA SER A 218 -9.97 1.02 25.41
C SER A 218 -8.44 1.10 25.31
N GLY A 219 -7.77 0.02 24.88
CA GLY A 219 -6.32 -0.12 24.99
C GLY A 219 -5.80 -0.32 26.42
N ASP A 220 -6.67 -0.20 27.44
CA ASP A 220 -6.30 -0.34 28.86
C ASP A 220 -6.38 -1.79 29.36
N CYS A 221 -6.82 -2.74 28.53
CA CYS A 221 -6.95 -4.14 28.92
C CYS A 221 -5.59 -4.85 28.75
N PRO A 222 -4.86 -5.19 29.84
CA PRO A 222 -3.46 -5.58 29.75
C PRO A 222 -3.25 -7.08 29.45
N ILE A 223 -4.32 -7.87 29.23
CA ILE A 223 -4.22 -9.33 29.21
C ILE A 223 -5.10 -9.94 28.11
N TYR A 224 -4.52 -10.13 26.92
CA TYR A 224 -4.87 -11.27 26.09
C TYR A 224 -4.19 -12.49 26.73
N ARG A 225 -4.94 -13.56 26.99
CA ARG A 225 -4.40 -14.82 27.53
C ARG A 225 -3.39 -15.45 26.59
#